data_AF-A0A832H2W6-F1
#
_entry.id   AF-A0A832H2W6-F1
#
_cell.length_a   1.000
_cell.length_b   1.000
_cell.length_c   1.000
_cell.angle_alpha   90.00
_cell.angle_beta   90.00
_cell.angle_gamma   90.00
#
_symmetry.space_group_name_H-M   'P 1'
#
loop_
_entity.id
_entity.type
_entity.pdbx_description
1 polymer ?
#
loop_
_entity_poly.entity_id
_entity_poly.type
_entity_poly.pdbx_seq_one_letter_code
_entity_poly.pdbx_strand_id
1 'polypeptide(L)'
;MPARVPSVKIRKAARLLLFRSGTKPGVKGWELAKALGDDYLEVVKALNLMLDPLGLETVAVDEQGRRLKMEGDLRRALFLVVLREPPTIEEAKTSGWRIDDLAVLAASLLYLLARGGSAPRSELVGVLKAKFRGPRLSYALERLI
;
A
#
# COMPACT_ATOMS: atom_id res chain seq x y z
N MET A 1 27.53 -8.19 3.10
CA MET A 1 26.73 -8.49 4.30
C MET A 1 26.25 -7.14 4.83
N PRO A 2 24.94 -6.81 4.81
CA PRO A 2 24.51 -5.52 5.31
C PRO A 2 24.95 -5.39 6.78
N ALA A 3 25.25 -4.16 7.22
CA ALA A 3 25.66 -3.87 8.59
C ALA A 3 24.80 -4.66 9.58
N ARG A 4 25.41 -5.21 10.63
CA ARG A 4 24.76 -6.18 11.53
C ARG A 4 23.62 -5.50 12.30
N VAL A 5 22.45 -5.38 11.67
CA VAL A 5 21.28 -4.73 12.28
C VAL A 5 20.80 -5.62 13.42
N PRO A 6 20.59 -5.08 14.64
CA PRO A 6 20.09 -5.87 15.75
C PRO A 6 18.72 -6.49 15.44
N SER A 7 18.59 -7.80 15.66
CA SER A 7 17.34 -8.55 15.40
C SER A 7 16.12 -7.97 16.13
N VAL A 8 16.34 -7.36 17.30
CA VAL A 8 15.31 -6.66 18.08
C VAL A 8 14.72 -5.47 17.31
N LYS A 9 15.56 -4.68 16.62
CA LYS A 9 15.10 -3.56 15.79
C LYS A 9 14.30 -4.05 14.59
N ILE A 10 14.75 -5.12 13.95
CA ILE A 10 14.04 -5.68 12.80
C ILE A 10 12.65 -6.23 13.20
N ARG A 11 12.57 -6.97 14.32
CA ARG A 11 11.28 -7.41 14.88
C ARG A 11 10.37 -6.22 15.26
N LYS A 12 10.94 -5.11 15.70
CA LYS A 12 10.18 -3.88 16.00
C LYS A 12 9.66 -3.23 14.72
N ALA A 13 10.49 -3.12 13.68
CA ALA A 13 10.09 -2.62 12.37
C ALA A 13 8.96 -3.46 11.76
N ALA A 14 9.06 -4.78 11.81
CA ALA A 14 8.02 -5.70 11.33
C ALA A 14 6.67 -5.44 12.01
N ARG A 15 6.66 -5.31 13.34
CA ARG A 15 5.42 -5.00 14.09
C ARG A 15 4.82 -3.65 13.70
N LEU A 16 5.65 -2.63 13.51
CA LEU A 16 5.18 -1.29 13.11
C LEU A 16 4.64 -1.27 11.68
N LEU A 17 5.27 -1.98 10.75
CA LEU A 17 4.87 -1.93 9.34
C LEU A 17 3.72 -2.89 9.00
N LEU A 18 3.64 -4.07 9.65
CA LEU A 18 2.63 -5.08 9.35
C LEU A 18 1.34 -4.93 10.16
N PHE A 19 1.43 -4.46 11.41
CA PHE A 19 0.31 -4.53 12.37
C PHE A 19 -0.10 -3.17 12.94
N ARG A 20 0.28 -2.07 12.32
CA ARG A 20 -0.14 -0.76 12.83
C ARG A 20 -1.65 -0.57 12.69
N SER A 21 -2.26 -0.26 13.83
CA SER A 21 -3.63 0.23 13.95
C SER A 21 -3.69 1.70 13.51
N GLY A 22 -4.32 1.94 12.37
CA GLY A 22 -4.60 3.28 11.83
C GLY A 22 -5.50 3.18 10.60
N THR A 23 -6.26 4.24 10.30
CA THR A 23 -7.17 4.29 9.14
C THR A 23 -6.43 4.37 7.79
N LYS A 24 -5.18 4.86 7.78
CA LYS A 24 -4.33 4.91 6.59
C LYS A 24 -3.25 3.85 6.69
N PRO A 25 -3.07 3.00 5.65
CA PRO A 25 -2.00 2.00 5.66
C PRO A 25 -0.62 2.69 5.69
N GLY A 26 0.33 2.07 6.39
CA GLY A 26 1.74 2.48 6.42
C GLY A 26 2.19 3.31 7.63
N VAL A 27 3.48 3.63 7.64
CA VAL A 27 4.16 4.35 8.73
C VAL A 27 5.00 5.48 8.14
N LYS A 28 4.95 6.69 8.70
CA LYS A 28 5.81 7.77 8.23
C LYS A 28 7.27 7.53 8.63
N GLY A 29 8.20 7.95 7.78
CA GLY A 29 9.64 7.79 8.02
C GLY A 29 10.10 8.39 9.34
N TRP A 30 9.56 9.55 9.75
CA TRP A 30 9.88 10.18 11.04
C TRP A 30 9.41 9.35 12.24
N GLU A 31 8.34 8.56 12.10
CA GLU A 31 7.86 7.65 13.15
C GLU A 31 8.76 6.41 13.25
N LEU A 32 9.22 5.89 12.11
CA LEU A 32 10.23 4.83 12.07
C LEU A 32 11.54 5.31 12.68
N ALA A 33 12.01 6.51 12.33
CA ALA A 33 13.21 7.11 12.90
C ALA A 33 13.10 7.27 14.43
N LYS A 34 11.95 7.77 14.91
CA LYS A 34 11.68 7.89 16.36
C LYS A 34 11.68 6.53 17.06
N ALA A 35 11.20 5.47 16.42
CA ALA A 35 11.06 4.16 17.04
C ALA A 35 12.31 3.26 16.91
N LEU A 36 13.09 3.40 15.84
CA LEU A 36 14.19 2.51 15.46
C LEU A 36 15.58 3.19 15.57
N GLY A 37 15.63 4.52 15.57
CA GLY A 37 16.85 5.33 15.54
C GLY A 37 17.13 5.93 14.16
N ASP A 38 18.21 6.70 14.05
CA ASP A 38 18.62 7.34 12.78
C ASP A 38 19.00 6.33 11.69
N ASP A 39 19.35 5.10 12.07
CA ASP A 39 19.64 3.97 11.19
C ASP A 39 18.39 3.22 10.70
N TYR A 40 17.18 3.78 10.85
CA TYR A 40 15.93 3.11 10.51
C TYR A 40 15.88 2.59 9.07
N LEU A 41 16.52 3.27 8.12
CA LEU A 41 16.56 2.82 6.71
C LEU A 41 17.28 1.49 6.55
N GLU A 42 18.40 1.29 7.24
CA GLU A 42 19.13 0.03 7.21
C GLU A 42 18.33 -1.09 7.89
N VAL A 43 17.58 -0.75 8.95
CA VAL A 43 16.63 -1.69 9.58
C VAL A 43 15.52 -2.10 8.61
N VAL A 44 14.97 -1.15 7.87
CA VAL A 44 13.92 -1.39 6.87
C VAL A 44 14.44 -2.22 5.70
N LYS A 45 15.66 -1.94 5.20
CA LYS A 45 16.31 -2.76 4.16
C LYS A 45 16.57 -4.19 4.65
N ALA A 46 17.03 -4.35 5.88
CA ALA A 46 17.22 -5.68 6.48
C ALA A 46 15.90 -6.43 6.65
N LEU A 47 14.83 -5.74 7.04
CA LEU A 47 13.47 -6.31 7.05
C LEU A 47 13.04 -6.75 5.65
N ASN A 48 13.28 -5.93 4.63
CA ASN A 48 12.92 -6.23 3.25
C ASN A 48 13.53 -7.56 2.76
N LEU A 49 14.80 -7.83 3.12
CA LEU A 49 15.45 -9.10 2.80
C LEU A 49 14.79 -10.32 3.47
N MET A 50 14.19 -10.14 4.66
CA MET A 50 13.45 -11.21 5.33
C MET A 50 12.00 -11.37 4.84
N LEU A 51 11.44 -10.33 4.24
CA LEU A 51 10.12 -10.34 3.62
C LEU A 51 10.16 -10.93 2.20
N ASP A 52 11.33 -10.87 1.54
CA ASP A 52 11.53 -11.37 0.18
C ASP A 52 11.06 -12.82 -0.03
N PRO A 53 11.41 -13.81 0.83
CA PRO A 53 10.94 -15.18 0.68
C PRO A 53 9.43 -15.36 0.91
N LEU A 54 8.77 -14.35 1.51
CA LEU A 54 7.32 -14.34 1.75
C LEU A 54 6.54 -13.69 0.59
N GLY A 55 7.22 -13.29 -0.49
CA GLY A 55 6.60 -12.56 -1.61
C GLY A 55 6.21 -11.13 -1.26
N LEU A 56 6.81 -10.56 -0.20
CA LEU A 56 6.52 -9.22 0.28
C LEU A 56 7.71 -8.28 0.04
N GLU A 57 7.43 -7.00 -0.17
CA GLU A 57 8.44 -5.95 -0.26
C GLU A 57 8.07 -4.73 0.59
N THR A 58 9.07 -4.05 1.13
CA THR A 58 8.91 -2.75 1.77
C THR A 58 9.17 -1.64 0.75
N VAL A 59 8.21 -0.74 0.59
CA VAL A 59 8.29 0.40 -0.33
C VAL A 59 8.13 1.70 0.43
N ALA A 60 8.81 2.75 -0.06
CA ALA A 60 8.67 4.11 0.43
C ALA A 60 7.97 4.91 -0.68
N VAL A 61 6.97 5.70 -0.31
CA VAL A 61 6.22 6.52 -1.26
C VAL A 61 6.15 7.97 -0.78
N ASP A 62 6.10 8.90 -1.73
CA ASP A 62 5.82 10.30 -1.44
C ASP A 62 4.32 10.54 -1.18
N GLU A 63 3.95 11.81 -0.97
CA GLU A 63 2.56 12.21 -0.73
C GLU A 63 1.66 11.98 -1.97
N GLN A 64 2.27 11.82 -3.15
CA GLN A 64 1.61 11.52 -4.42
C GLN A 64 1.58 10.01 -4.72
N GLY A 65 2.09 9.16 -3.83
CA GLY A 65 2.13 7.70 -3.99
C GLY A 65 3.23 7.20 -4.93
N ARG A 66 4.17 8.05 -5.36
CA ARG A 66 5.29 7.63 -6.22
C ARG A 66 6.33 6.90 -5.37
N ARG A 67 6.80 5.75 -5.88
CA ARG A 67 7.86 4.97 -5.23
C ARG A 67 9.17 5.77 -5.19
N LEU A 68 9.75 5.87 -4.01
CA LEU A 68 11.04 6.51 -3.75
C LEU A 68 12.12 5.43 -3.59
N LYS A 69 13.36 5.78 -3.95
CA LYS A 69 14.52 4.95 -3.63
C LYS A 69 14.75 4.97 -2.11
N MET A 70 15.17 3.84 -1.54
CA MET A 70 15.42 3.66 -0.10
C MET A 70 16.75 4.28 0.36
N GLU A 71 17.00 5.52 -0.05
CA GLU A 71 18.25 6.25 0.15
C GLU A 71 17.95 7.73 0.42
N GLY A 72 18.81 8.40 1.19
CA GLY A 72 18.64 9.82 1.55
C GLY A 72 17.67 10.06 2.70
N ASP A 73 17.13 11.28 2.79
CA ASP A 73 16.16 11.65 3.82
C ASP A 73 14.73 11.28 3.41
N LEU A 74 14.23 10.20 4.01
CA LEU A 74 12.87 9.69 3.78
C LEU A 74 11.95 9.93 4.98
N ARG A 75 12.27 10.87 5.89
CA ARG A 75 11.44 11.13 7.09
C ARG A 75 10.00 11.51 6.75
N ARG A 76 9.77 12.18 5.62
CA ARG A 76 8.43 12.56 5.15
C ARG A 76 7.70 11.45 4.37
N ALA A 77 8.44 10.46 3.88
CA ALA A 77 7.90 9.37 3.08
C ALA A 77 6.98 8.48 3.93
N LEU A 78 6.03 7.83 3.26
CA LEU A 78 5.19 6.78 3.83
C LEU A 78 5.80 5.43 3.48
N PHE A 79 6.08 4.61 4.48
CA PHE A 79 6.60 3.26 4.32
C PHE A 79 5.45 2.26 4.42
N LEU A 80 5.43 1.32 3.47
CA LEU A 80 4.39 0.32 3.31
C LEU A 80 5.03 -1.04 3.08
N VAL A 81 4.36 -2.11 3.51
CA VAL A 81 4.66 -3.47 3.04
C VAL A 81 3.60 -3.84 2.01
N VAL A 82 4.03 -4.26 0.84
CA VAL A 82 3.16 -4.62 -0.29
C VAL A 82 3.55 -6.01 -0.82
N LEU A 83 2.64 -6.64 -1.56
CA LEU A 83 2.96 -7.85 -2.29
C LEU A 83 3.87 -7.50 -3.47
N ARG A 84 4.91 -8.31 -3.70
CA ARG A 84 5.81 -8.16 -4.86
C ARG A 84 5.09 -8.47 -6.17
N GLU A 85 4.18 -9.42 -6.11
CA GLU A 85 3.40 -9.89 -7.24
C GLU A 85 1.92 -9.63 -6.97
N PRO A 86 1.10 -9.42 -8.02
CA PRO A 86 -0.34 -9.35 -7.85
C PRO A 86 -0.86 -10.62 -7.17
N PRO A 87 -1.76 -10.51 -6.17
CA PRO A 87 -2.32 -11.69 -5.54
C PRO A 87 -3.10 -12.52 -6.57
N THR A 88 -3.05 -13.84 -6.40
CA THR A 88 -3.93 -14.75 -7.13
C THR A 88 -5.40 -14.49 -6.76
N ILE A 89 -6.33 -15.03 -7.55
CA ILE A 89 -7.78 -14.89 -7.26
C ILE A 89 -8.13 -15.50 -5.89
N GLU A 90 -7.49 -16.59 -5.50
CA GLU A 90 -7.74 -17.24 -4.21
C GLU A 90 -7.23 -16.40 -3.04
N GLU A 91 -6.04 -15.83 -3.15
CA GLU A 91 -5.47 -14.91 -2.16
C GLU A 91 -6.26 -13.59 -2.10
N ALA A 92 -6.74 -13.09 -3.24
CA ALA A 92 -7.59 -11.90 -3.28
C ALA A 92 -8.94 -12.12 -2.57
N LYS A 93 -9.47 -13.35 -2.58
CA LYS A 93 -10.68 -13.68 -1.81
C LYS A 93 -10.43 -13.69 -0.31
N THR A 94 -9.22 -14.06 0.13
CA THR A 94 -8.84 -14.12 1.56
C THR A 94 -8.24 -12.81 2.08
N SER A 95 -7.82 -11.90 1.20
CA SER A 95 -7.24 -10.59 1.54
C SER A 95 -8.26 -9.55 2.06
N GLY A 96 -9.51 -9.98 2.31
CA GLY A 96 -10.58 -9.12 2.83
C GLY A 96 -11.20 -8.20 1.78
N TRP A 97 -10.84 -8.37 0.50
CA TRP A 97 -11.50 -7.66 -0.60
C TRP A 97 -12.91 -8.21 -0.78
N ARG A 98 -13.90 -7.33 -0.67
CA ARG A 98 -15.28 -7.72 -0.92
C ARG A 98 -15.50 -7.81 -2.43
N ILE A 99 -16.35 -8.73 -2.86
CA ILE A 99 -16.80 -8.86 -4.27
C ILE A 99 -17.31 -7.51 -4.80
N ASP A 100 -17.98 -6.73 -3.95
CA ASP A 100 -18.47 -5.38 -4.28
C ASP A 100 -17.34 -4.43 -4.71
N ASP A 101 -16.19 -4.46 -4.01
CA ASP A 101 -15.04 -3.59 -4.28
C ASP A 101 -14.37 -3.96 -5.61
N LEU A 102 -14.24 -5.28 -5.87
CA LEU A 102 -13.72 -5.80 -7.13
C LEU A 102 -14.62 -5.44 -8.29
N ALA A 103 -15.95 -5.48 -8.10
CA ALA A 103 -16.91 -5.08 -9.13
C ALA A 103 -16.81 -3.59 -9.48
N VAL A 104 -16.63 -2.72 -8.48
CA VAL A 104 -16.41 -1.27 -8.68
C VAL A 104 -15.11 -1.03 -9.45
N LEU A 105 -14.03 -1.69 -9.07
CA LEU A 105 -12.74 -1.58 -9.77
C LEU A 105 -12.83 -2.06 -11.22
N ALA A 106 -13.41 -3.25 -11.44
CA ALA A 106 -13.56 -3.83 -12.77
C ALA A 106 -14.42 -2.94 -13.68
N ALA A 107 -15.54 -2.41 -13.16
CA ALA A 107 -16.39 -1.47 -13.89
C ALA A 107 -15.62 -0.18 -14.25
N SER A 108 -14.77 0.29 -13.36
CA SER A 108 -13.95 1.49 -13.58
C SER A 108 -12.90 1.27 -14.65
N LEU A 109 -12.16 0.16 -14.59
CA LEU A 109 -11.17 -0.21 -15.59
C LEU A 109 -11.83 -0.40 -16.98
N LEU A 110 -12.95 -1.10 -17.04
CA LEU A 110 -13.70 -1.29 -18.29
C LEU A 110 -14.16 0.05 -18.89
N TYR A 111 -14.66 0.96 -18.05
CA TYR A 111 -15.09 2.28 -18.48
C TYR A 111 -13.93 3.14 -19.02
N LEU A 112 -12.77 3.10 -18.34
CA LEU A 112 -11.57 3.80 -18.79
C LEU A 112 -11.04 3.21 -20.11
N LEU A 113 -10.98 1.87 -20.21
CA LEU A 113 -10.55 1.18 -21.43
C LEU A 113 -11.44 1.53 -22.63
N ALA A 114 -12.76 1.58 -22.44
CA ALA A 114 -13.70 1.97 -23.48
C ALA A 114 -13.54 3.43 -23.96
N ARG A 115 -12.79 4.27 -23.22
CA ARG A 115 -12.55 5.69 -23.53
C ARG A 115 -11.11 6.03 -23.85
N GLY A 116 -10.31 5.03 -24.24
CA GLY A 116 -8.92 5.25 -24.60
C GLY A 116 -7.99 5.42 -23.39
N GLY A 117 -8.39 4.89 -22.23
CA GLY A 117 -7.56 4.80 -21.03
C GLY A 117 -7.71 5.95 -20.03
N SER A 118 -8.55 6.96 -20.30
CA SER A 118 -8.77 8.09 -19.39
C SER A 118 -10.20 8.61 -19.47
N ALA A 119 -10.73 9.11 -18.34
CA ALA A 119 -12.02 9.76 -18.28
C ALA A 119 -12.10 10.75 -17.09
N PRO A 120 -12.96 11.78 -17.15
CA PRO A 120 -13.22 12.66 -16.02
C PRO A 120 -13.74 11.88 -14.80
N ARG A 121 -13.17 12.13 -13.62
CA ARG A 121 -13.58 11.47 -12.37
C ARG A 121 -15.07 11.61 -12.09
N SER A 122 -15.63 12.80 -12.30
CA SER A 122 -17.06 13.08 -12.11
C SER A 122 -17.94 12.17 -12.95
N GLU A 123 -17.51 11.87 -14.17
CA GLU A 123 -18.24 11.04 -15.11
C GLU A 123 -18.18 9.56 -14.72
N LEU A 124 -16.98 9.07 -14.39
CA LEU A 124 -16.79 7.70 -13.88
C LEU A 124 -17.62 7.48 -12.60
N VAL A 125 -17.54 8.41 -11.65
CA VAL A 125 -18.33 8.36 -10.41
C VAL A 125 -19.83 8.38 -10.69
N GLY A 126 -20.29 9.15 -11.68
CA GLY A 126 -21.69 9.17 -12.13
C GLY A 126 -22.16 7.80 -12.62
N VAL A 127 -21.37 7.16 -13.48
CA VAL A 127 -21.66 5.80 -13.99
C VAL A 127 -21.68 4.77 -12.86
N LEU A 128 -20.72 4.83 -11.95
CA LEU A 128 -20.67 3.91 -10.81
C LEU A 128 -21.86 4.11 -9.86
N LYS A 129 -22.29 5.35 -9.61
CA LYS A 129 -23.48 5.64 -8.78
C LYS A 129 -24.78 5.11 -9.38
N ALA A 130 -24.87 5.05 -10.71
CA ALA A 130 -26.02 4.45 -11.39
C ALA A 130 -26.06 2.92 -11.26
N LYS A 131 -24.90 2.26 -11.09
CA LYS A 131 -24.79 0.79 -11.03
C LYS A 131 -24.67 0.21 -9.62
N PHE A 132 -24.13 0.96 -8.66
CA PHE A 132 -23.80 0.48 -7.31
C PHE A 132 -24.50 1.32 -6.23
N ARG A 133 -24.90 0.68 -5.10
CA ARG A 133 -25.61 1.36 -4.00
C ARG A 133 -24.68 2.29 -3.17
N GLY A 134 -25.21 3.44 -2.77
CA GLY A 134 -24.46 4.62 -2.31
C GLY A 134 -23.44 4.47 -1.15
N PRO A 135 -23.78 3.87 0.01
CA PRO A 135 -22.89 3.92 1.19
C PRO A 135 -21.55 3.20 0.98
N ARG A 136 -21.57 2.11 0.21
CA ARG A 136 -20.36 1.30 -0.05
C ARG A 136 -19.58 1.77 -1.26
N LEU A 137 -20.27 2.32 -2.25
CA LEU A 137 -19.60 2.94 -3.37
C LEU A 137 -18.69 4.07 -2.88
N SER A 138 -19.13 4.89 -1.92
CA SER A 138 -18.28 5.93 -1.32
C SER A 138 -16.98 5.36 -0.74
N TYR A 139 -17.07 4.26 0.01
CA TYR A 139 -15.89 3.60 0.60
C TYR A 139 -14.95 3.01 -0.47
N ALA A 140 -15.51 2.34 -1.48
CA ALA A 140 -14.75 1.80 -2.59
C ALA A 140 -14.06 2.90 -3.41
N LEU A 141 -14.76 4.02 -3.64
CA LEU A 141 -14.19 5.20 -4.31
C LEU A 141 -13.03 5.77 -3.51
N GLU A 142 -13.21 6.06 -2.21
CA GLU A 142 -12.13 6.60 -1.37
C GLU A 142 -10.90 5.70 -1.30
N ARG A 143 -11.10 4.39 -1.35
CA ARG A 143 -10.02 3.40 -1.25
C ARG A 143 -9.31 3.13 -2.57
N LEU A 144 -10.03 3.20 -3.71
CA LEU A 144 -9.55 2.67 -5.00
C LEU A 144 -9.38 3.72 -6.11
N ILE A 145 -10.07 4.85 -6.04
CA ILE A 145 -10.17 5.84 -7.14
C ILE A 145 -9.83 7.24 -6.63
#